data_AF-A0A661TBI6-F1
#
_entry.id   AF-A0A661TBI6-F1
#
_cell.length_a   1.000
_cell.length_b   1.000
_cell.length_c   1.000
_cell.angle_alpha   90.00
_cell.angle_beta   90.00
_cell.angle_gamma   90.00
#
_symmetry.space_group_name_H-M   'P 1'
#
loop_
_entity.id
_entity.type
_entity.pdbx_description
1 polymer ?
#
loop_
_entity_poly.entity_id
_entity_poly.type
_entity_poly.pdbx_seq_one_letter_code
_entity_poly.pdbx_strand_id
1 'polypeptide(L)'
;MRRMNAPYPPWFITRASSGSSTRLKTMTSGGSMGMLLRRDKYILILFSTLCLISYTGFPAISAQILIDSSRQFDFARTCMKSGEFDTAIVEFNRFIHFFPDDSRTPEARCLIGICHMEARRFEAARKVFFRIADTTSAPRFRCRALLLIGESYYRQKIPSEAAYYFRQVIEECRDPEMKNMACYRLGWTRLQEGRWREASGTFRRVGKGSPFYESAGRLAVQGLKGETIPLKKPAVAGAMAALVPGMGHVYVSRFRDAMTAFVLNGLFVWAAIESFQHDQEVLGGILCALESGWYTGNIYSAVNCTHKYNRKLQENFRKTLKDQFHLNLFAAGRGCGGIVLTFHF
;
A
#
# COMPACT_ATOMS: atom_id res chain seq x y z
N MET A 1 -5.03 17.37 53.44
CA MET A 1 -5.98 16.26 53.71
C MET A 1 -5.47 15.00 53.03
N ARG A 2 -5.28 13.92 53.82
CA ARG A 2 -5.17 12.46 53.48
C ARG A 2 -4.13 12.05 52.42
N ARG A 3 -3.01 11.34 52.67
CA ARG A 3 -2.68 10.15 53.50
C ARG A 3 -3.72 9.01 53.43
N MET A 4 -3.20 7.81 53.12
CA MET A 4 -3.59 6.44 53.54
C MET A 4 -3.64 5.51 52.32
N ASN A 5 -2.70 4.56 52.20
CA ASN A 5 -2.58 3.25 52.88
C ASN A 5 -3.18 2.12 52.01
N ALA A 6 -2.41 1.02 51.94
CA ALA A 6 -2.76 -0.28 51.37
C ALA A 6 -4.06 -0.86 51.97
N PRO A 7 -4.58 -1.98 51.42
CA PRO A 7 -4.27 -3.25 52.09
C PRO A 7 -4.22 -4.51 51.19
N TYR A 8 -3.33 -5.43 51.55
CA TYR A 8 -3.52 -6.87 51.35
C TYR A 8 -4.34 -7.46 52.52
N PRO A 9 -5.20 -8.46 52.31
CA PRO A 9 -5.77 -9.22 53.42
C PRO A 9 -5.62 -10.76 53.15
N PRO A 10 -6.07 -11.65 54.07
CA PRO A 10 -5.15 -12.40 54.95
C PRO A 10 -5.58 -13.89 55.11
N TRP A 11 -4.77 -14.70 55.81
CA TRP A 11 -5.22 -15.77 56.73
C TRP A 11 -4.00 -16.49 57.31
N PHE A 12 -3.95 -17.03 58.54
CA PHE A 12 -4.64 -16.94 59.85
C PHE A 12 -3.58 -17.55 60.83
N ILE A 13 -3.17 -16.89 61.93
CA ILE A 13 -3.63 -17.11 63.33
C ILE A 13 -3.44 -18.61 63.77
N THR A 14 -2.71 -19.01 64.81
CA THR A 14 -2.68 -18.50 66.21
C THR A 14 -1.50 -19.03 67.05
N ARG A 15 -1.17 -18.22 68.07
CA ARG A 15 -0.55 -18.50 69.39
C ARG A 15 -0.82 -19.92 69.96
N ALA A 16 0.20 -20.61 70.48
CA ALA A 16 0.81 -20.51 71.82
C ALA A 16 -0.07 -21.03 72.97
N SER A 17 0.36 -22.11 73.62
CA SER A 17 0.14 -22.32 75.05
C SER A 17 1.24 -23.19 75.67
N SER A 18 1.66 -22.72 76.84
CA SER A 18 2.65 -23.22 77.78
C SER A 18 2.18 -24.46 78.55
N GLY A 19 3.13 -25.27 79.03
CA GLY A 19 2.83 -26.23 80.09
C GLY A 19 3.98 -27.20 80.38
N SER A 20 4.99 -26.75 81.12
CA SER A 20 5.98 -27.63 81.75
C SER A 20 5.39 -28.26 83.02
N SER A 21 5.48 -29.59 83.13
CA SER A 21 5.24 -30.34 84.35
C SER A 21 6.25 -31.47 84.46
N THR A 22 7.07 -31.40 85.50
CA THR A 22 8.23 -32.21 85.82
C THR A 22 7.80 -33.54 86.47
N ARG A 23 8.42 -34.67 86.09
CA ARG A 23 8.62 -35.79 87.03
C ARG A 23 9.84 -36.64 86.68
N LEU A 24 10.69 -36.79 87.70
CA LEU A 24 11.96 -37.51 87.76
C LEU A 24 11.87 -38.95 87.22
N LYS A 25 12.95 -39.39 86.56
CA LYS A 25 13.51 -40.73 86.76
C LYS A 25 15.04 -40.69 86.70
N THR A 26 15.61 -41.29 87.72
CA THR A 26 17.01 -41.46 88.11
C THR A 26 17.83 -42.32 87.15
N MET A 27 19.13 -41.99 87.03
CA MET A 27 20.29 -42.87 86.76
C MET A 27 20.23 -43.67 85.43
N THR A 28 21.27 -43.88 84.63
CA THR A 28 22.66 -44.27 84.90
C THR A 28 23.48 -44.01 83.61
N SER A 29 24.74 -43.61 83.81
CA SER A 29 25.93 -44.04 83.06
C SER A 29 25.76 -44.72 81.69
N GLY A 30 26.33 -44.08 80.65
CA GLY A 30 27.04 -44.79 79.59
C GLY A 30 26.63 -44.43 78.16
N GLY A 31 27.59 -43.95 77.37
CA GLY A 31 27.52 -44.10 75.90
C GLY A 31 27.68 -42.86 75.02
N SER A 32 28.52 -41.88 75.37
CA SER A 32 28.88 -40.79 74.44
C SER A 32 29.93 -41.19 73.39
N MET A 33 29.72 -42.32 72.69
CA MET A 33 30.62 -42.77 71.61
C MET A 33 29.89 -43.04 70.27
N GLY A 34 28.56 -43.15 70.26
CA GLY A 34 27.77 -43.37 69.04
C GLY A 34 27.32 -42.10 68.30
N MET A 35 27.44 -40.93 68.92
CA MET A 35 26.84 -39.68 68.41
C MET A 35 27.78 -38.86 67.51
N LEU A 36 29.10 -39.00 67.68
CA LEU A 36 30.10 -38.29 66.86
C LEU A 36 30.20 -38.88 65.44
N LEU A 37 30.24 -40.21 65.31
CA LEU A 37 30.32 -40.89 64.01
C LEU A 37 29.07 -40.73 63.13
N ARG A 38 27.92 -40.37 63.69
CA ARG A 38 26.67 -40.17 62.95
C ARG A 38 26.58 -38.76 62.36
N ARG A 39 27.14 -37.76 63.02
CA ARG A 39 27.16 -36.35 62.58
C ARG A 39 28.08 -36.15 61.38
N ASP A 40 29.23 -36.82 61.38
CA ASP A 40 30.21 -36.74 60.29
C ASP A 40 29.69 -37.38 59.00
N LYS A 41 28.86 -38.43 59.09
CA LYS A 41 28.20 -39.04 57.92
C LYS A 41 27.21 -38.09 57.27
N TYR A 42 26.45 -37.31 58.04
CA TYR A 42 25.54 -36.31 57.46
C TYR A 42 26.30 -35.12 56.89
N ILE A 43 27.41 -34.69 57.50
CA ILE A 43 28.27 -33.63 56.95
C ILE A 43 28.93 -34.09 55.64
N LEU A 44 29.44 -35.32 55.57
CA LEU A 44 29.99 -35.91 54.35
C LEU A 44 28.93 -36.08 53.26
N ILE A 45 27.72 -36.52 53.61
CA ILE A 45 26.60 -36.60 52.67
C ILE A 45 26.22 -35.19 52.18
N LEU A 46 26.09 -34.22 53.08
CA LEU A 46 25.76 -32.83 52.73
C LEU A 46 26.85 -32.19 51.87
N PHE A 47 28.13 -32.45 52.14
CA PHE A 47 29.25 -31.98 51.35
C PHE A 47 29.32 -32.67 49.99
N SER A 48 29.03 -33.98 49.94
CA SER A 48 28.95 -34.74 48.68
C SER A 48 27.77 -34.32 47.80
N THR A 49 26.62 -33.97 48.39
CA THR A 49 25.47 -33.46 47.64
C THR A 49 25.69 -32.01 47.20
N LEU A 50 26.34 -31.17 48.01
CA LEU A 50 26.74 -29.83 47.61
C LEU A 50 27.78 -29.87 46.48
N CYS A 51 28.76 -30.78 46.54
CA CYS A 51 29.72 -31.03 45.46
C CYS A 51 29.05 -31.60 44.20
N LEU A 52 28.04 -32.48 44.32
CA LEU A 52 27.27 -32.97 43.17
C LEU A 52 26.48 -31.84 42.50
N ILE A 53 25.86 -30.95 43.28
CA ILE A 53 25.14 -29.77 42.76
C ILE A 53 26.11 -28.78 42.10
N SER A 54 27.34 -28.68 42.62
CA SER A 54 28.42 -27.85 42.05
C SER A 54 29.01 -28.44 40.75
N TYR A 55 28.99 -29.77 40.61
CA TYR A 55 29.42 -30.48 39.39
C TYR A 55 28.32 -30.56 38.31
N THR A 56 27.05 -30.42 38.68
CA THR A 56 25.96 -30.16 37.74
C THR A 56 25.89 -28.68 37.36
N GLY A 57 27.03 -28.08 37.01
CA GLY A 57 27.06 -26.91 36.16
C GLY A 57 26.59 -27.35 34.79
N PHE A 58 25.27 -27.41 34.56
CA PHE A 58 24.76 -27.42 33.20
C PHE A 58 25.43 -26.23 32.51
N PRO A 59 26.21 -26.41 31.43
CA PRO A 59 26.57 -25.27 30.62
C PRO A 59 25.23 -24.67 30.22
N ALA A 60 24.92 -23.49 30.74
CA ALA A 60 23.86 -22.70 30.18
C ALA A 60 24.32 -22.49 28.74
N ILE A 61 23.80 -23.31 27.82
CA ILE A 61 23.83 -23.02 26.40
C ILE A 61 22.98 -21.77 26.31
N SER A 62 23.60 -20.62 26.56
CA SER A 62 23.12 -19.37 26.05
C SER A 62 23.14 -19.59 24.56
N ALA A 63 22.00 -19.97 24.00
CA ALA A 63 21.78 -19.89 22.58
C ALA A 63 21.92 -18.41 22.26
N GLN A 64 23.16 -17.96 22.04
CA GLN A 64 23.40 -16.64 21.53
C GLN A 64 22.61 -16.59 20.23
N ILE A 65 21.61 -15.72 20.19
CA ILE A 65 20.85 -15.48 18.97
C ILE A 65 21.85 -14.87 18.00
N LEU A 66 22.51 -15.72 17.22
CA LEU A 66 23.41 -15.29 16.17
C LEU A 66 22.51 -14.61 15.13
N ILE A 67 22.56 -13.28 15.10
CA ILE A 67 21.89 -12.49 14.07
C ILE A 67 22.65 -12.80 12.78
N ASP A 68 22.07 -13.65 11.95
CA ASP A 68 22.58 -13.96 10.62
C ASP A 68 21.93 -13.01 9.61
N SER A 69 22.77 -12.47 8.71
CA SER A 69 22.37 -11.63 7.58
C SER A 69 21.18 -12.20 6.81
N SER A 70 21.18 -13.51 6.55
CA SER A 70 20.12 -14.16 5.76
C SER A 70 18.82 -14.24 6.54
N ARG A 71 18.87 -14.63 7.82
CA ARG A 71 17.68 -14.64 8.69
C ARG A 71 17.07 -13.25 8.81
N GLN A 72 17.89 -12.22 8.99
CA GLN A 72 17.44 -10.83 9.10
C GLN A 72 16.76 -10.36 7.81
N PHE A 73 17.35 -10.65 6.65
CA PHE A 73 16.77 -10.30 5.35
C PHE A 73 15.48 -11.06 5.05
N ASP A 74 15.42 -12.35 5.36
CA ASP A 74 14.24 -13.19 5.13
C ASP A 74 13.09 -12.83 6.06
N PHE A 75 13.38 -12.39 7.30
CA PHE A 75 12.36 -11.85 8.19
C PHE A 75 11.74 -10.57 7.61
N ALA A 76 12.57 -9.62 7.15
CA ALA A 76 12.09 -8.40 6.49
C ALA A 76 11.21 -8.71 5.26
N ARG A 77 11.60 -9.70 4.45
CA ARG A 77 10.80 -10.18 3.31
C ARG A 77 9.49 -10.83 3.75
N THR A 78 9.47 -11.53 4.88
CA THR A 78 8.26 -12.13 5.44
C THR A 78 7.28 -11.06 5.87
N CYS A 79 7.73 -10.04 6.62
CA CYS A 79 6.90 -8.88 6.96
C CYS A 79 6.34 -8.20 5.70
N MET A 80 7.17 -8.01 4.67
CA MET A 80 6.73 -7.43 3.39
C MET A 80 5.65 -8.29 2.72
N LYS A 81 5.78 -9.62 2.72
CA LYS A 81 4.78 -10.56 2.18
C LYS A 81 3.48 -10.53 2.97
N SER A 82 3.56 -10.36 4.29
CA SER A 82 2.40 -10.20 5.17
C SER A 82 1.70 -8.83 5.04
N GLY A 83 2.24 -7.91 4.22
CA GLY A 83 1.71 -6.56 4.07
C GLY A 83 2.10 -5.62 5.20
N GLU A 84 2.94 -6.06 6.13
CA GLU A 84 3.50 -5.27 7.23
C GLU A 84 4.65 -4.41 6.72
N PHE A 85 4.33 -3.46 5.83
CA PHE A 85 5.34 -2.68 5.11
C PHE A 85 6.20 -1.82 6.04
N ASP A 86 5.62 -1.28 7.12
CA ASP A 86 6.37 -0.50 8.11
C ASP A 86 7.42 -1.36 8.83
N THR A 87 7.02 -2.52 9.33
CA THR A 87 7.92 -3.49 9.94
C THR A 87 8.99 -3.92 8.95
N ALA A 88 8.61 -4.25 7.71
CA ALA A 88 9.57 -4.63 6.67
C ALA A 88 10.62 -3.54 6.41
N ILE A 89 10.21 -2.26 6.34
CA ILE A 89 11.13 -1.14 6.17
C ILE A 89 12.12 -1.06 7.34
N VAL A 90 11.65 -1.21 8.57
CA VAL A 90 12.51 -1.21 9.76
C VAL A 90 13.52 -2.36 9.69
N GLU A 91 13.06 -3.57 9.37
CA GLU A 91 13.92 -4.77 9.33
C GLU A 91 14.91 -4.76 8.15
N PHE A 92 14.55 -4.17 7.01
CA PHE A 92 15.50 -3.93 5.92
C PHE A 92 16.54 -2.86 6.28
N ASN A 93 16.15 -1.78 6.96
CA ASN A 93 17.11 -0.79 7.45
C ASN A 93 18.06 -1.41 8.48
N ARG A 94 17.53 -2.27 9.36
CA ARG A 94 18.31 -3.06 10.33
C ARG A 94 19.32 -3.96 9.63
N PHE A 95 18.90 -4.66 8.58
CA PHE A 95 19.78 -5.47 7.74
C PHE A 95 20.92 -4.63 7.15
N ILE A 96 20.61 -3.49 6.52
CA ILE A 96 21.62 -2.60 5.91
C ILE A 96 22.59 -2.05 6.96
N HIS A 97 22.11 -1.78 8.18
CA HIS A 97 22.93 -1.25 9.27
C HIS A 97 23.92 -2.29 9.83
N PHE A 98 23.45 -3.51 10.11
CA PHE A 98 24.28 -4.55 10.71
C PHE A 98 25.13 -5.33 9.69
N PHE A 99 24.72 -5.34 8.42
CA PHE A 99 25.40 -6.08 7.34
C PHE A 99 25.66 -5.18 6.11
N PRO A 100 26.39 -4.05 6.27
CA PRO A 100 26.55 -3.07 5.20
C PRO A 100 27.21 -3.62 3.94
N ASP A 101 28.13 -4.59 4.09
CA ASP A 101 28.90 -5.20 3.00
C ASP A 101 28.19 -6.42 2.37
N ASP A 102 27.00 -6.80 2.85
CA ASP A 102 26.24 -7.90 2.25
C ASP A 102 25.85 -7.56 0.80
N SER A 103 26.04 -8.52 -0.10
CA SER A 103 25.70 -8.41 -1.53
C SER A 103 24.24 -8.00 -1.80
N ARG A 104 23.33 -8.24 -0.86
CA ARG A 104 21.89 -7.91 -0.94
C ARG A 104 21.56 -6.51 -0.45
N THR A 105 22.51 -5.75 0.08
CA THR A 105 22.26 -4.37 0.55
C THR A 105 21.63 -3.45 -0.52
N PRO A 106 22.08 -3.46 -1.80
CA PRO A 106 21.40 -2.73 -2.87
C PRO A 106 19.95 -3.19 -3.11
N GLU A 107 19.71 -4.51 -2.99
CA GLU A 107 18.36 -5.08 -3.10
C GLU A 107 17.47 -4.65 -1.94
N ALA A 108 17.97 -4.71 -0.69
CA ALA A 108 17.24 -4.25 0.50
C ALA A 108 16.78 -2.79 0.37
N ARG A 109 17.66 -1.90 -0.13
CA ARG A 109 17.30 -0.50 -0.40
C ARG A 109 16.17 -0.39 -1.43
N CYS A 110 16.22 -1.18 -2.49
CA CYS A 110 15.14 -1.23 -3.48
C CYS A 110 13.83 -1.72 -2.84
N LEU A 111 13.88 -2.77 -2.00
CA LEU A 111 12.72 -3.33 -1.31
C LEU A 111 12.09 -2.35 -0.32
N ILE A 112 12.88 -1.49 0.34
CA ILE A 112 12.36 -0.37 1.16
C ILE A 112 11.51 0.59 0.31
N GLY A 113 12.03 1.01 -0.85
CA GLY A 113 11.28 1.90 -1.75
C GLY A 113 9.98 1.26 -2.24
N ILE A 114 10.01 -0.05 -2.51
CA ILE A 114 8.84 -0.83 -2.88
C ILE A 114 7.82 -0.89 -1.72
N CYS A 115 8.27 -1.17 -0.49
CA CYS A 115 7.39 -1.17 0.69
C CYS A 115 6.71 0.19 0.88
N HIS A 116 7.43 1.30 0.68
CA HIS A 116 6.82 2.63 0.68
C HIS A 116 5.75 2.79 -0.41
N MET A 117 5.99 2.27 -1.62
CA MET A 117 5.04 2.35 -2.73
C MET A 117 3.77 1.53 -2.46
N GLU A 118 3.92 0.31 -1.92
CA GLU A 118 2.80 -0.55 -1.54
C GLU A 118 2.01 0.05 -0.36
N ALA A 119 2.70 0.70 0.59
CA ALA A 119 2.08 1.51 1.64
C ALA A 119 1.46 2.84 1.14
N ARG A 120 1.36 3.07 -0.17
CA ARG A 120 0.86 4.30 -0.82
C ARG A 120 1.65 5.58 -0.49
N ARG A 121 2.85 5.45 0.08
CA ARG A 121 3.77 6.57 0.41
C ARG A 121 4.70 6.86 -0.77
N PHE A 122 4.08 7.27 -1.87
CA PHE A 122 4.77 7.38 -3.16
C PHE A 122 5.94 8.36 -3.19
N GLU A 123 5.86 9.47 -2.47
CA GLU A 123 6.97 10.43 -2.37
C GLU A 123 8.18 9.83 -1.65
N ALA A 124 7.94 9.11 -0.54
CA ALA A 124 9.01 8.42 0.18
C ALA A 124 9.66 7.34 -0.71
N ALA A 125 8.84 6.58 -1.44
CA ALA A 125 9.32 5.60 -2.40
C ALA A 125 10.21 6.24 -3.47
N ARG A 126 9.77 7.35 -4.08
CA ARG A 126 10.55 8.10 -5.07
C ARG A 126 11.87 8.60 -4.50
N LYS A 127 11.89 9.17 -3.29
CA LYS A 127 13.14 9.62 -2.64
C LYS A 127 14.16 8.49 -2.52
N VAL A 128 13.71 7.28 -2.14
CA VAL A 128 14.58 6.09 -2.08
C VAL A 128 15.09 5.72 -3.47
N PHE A 129 14.22 5.64 -4.47
CA PHE A 129 14.63 5.26 -5.84
C PHE A 129 15.54 6.30 -6.51
N PHE A 130 15.30 7.60 -6.32
CA PHE A 130 16.18 8.65 -6.82
C PHE A 130 17.59 8.51 -6.25
N ARG A 131 17.69 8.27 -4.93
CA ARG A 131 19.00 8.02 -4.31
C ARG A 131 19.69 6.79 -4.92
N ILE A 132 18.95 5.71 -5.20
CA ILE A 132 19.53 4.52 -5.86
C ILE A 132 20.02 4.86 -7.27
N ALA A 133 19.21 5.59 -8.05
CA ALA A 133 19.55 5.97 -9.42
C ALA A 133 20.77 6.90 -9.52
N ASP A 134 20.99 7.73 -8.50
CA ASP A 134 22.07 8.72 -8.42
C ASP A 134 23.38 8.14 -7.87
N THR A 135 23.29 7.31 -6.84
CA THR A 135 24.48 6.79 -6.11
C THR A 135 25.06 5.51 -6.70
N THR A 136 24.32 4.79 -7.54
CA THR A 136 24.80 3.50 -8.07
C THR A 136 25.65 3.67 -9.33
N SER A 137 26.82 3.04 -9.34
CA SER A 137 27.65 2.90 -10.55
C SER A 137 27.18 1.75 -11.46
N ALA A 138 26.28 0.90 -10.98
CA ALA A 138 25.81 -0.28 -11.68
C ALA A 138 24.58 0.03 -12.56
N PRO A 139 24.69 -0.01 -13.91
CA PRO A 139 23.63 0.45 -14.81
C PRO A 139 22.29 -0.27 -14.61
N ARG A 140 22.32 -1.58 -14.26
CA ARG A 140 21.11 -2.38 -14.02
C ARG A 140 20.27 -1.85 -12.85
N PHE A 141 20.90 -1.42 -11.75
CA PHE A 141 20.20 -0.88 -10.59
C PHE A 141 19.61 0.50 -10.87
N ARG A 142 20.32 1.34 -11.63
CA ARG A 142 19.81 2.64 -12.10
C ARG A 142 18.56 2.46 -12.94
N CYS A 143 18.60 1.58 -13.94
CA CYS A 143 17.45 1.25 -14.80
C CYS A 143 16.24 0.77 -14.02
N ARG A 144 16.44 -0.13 -13.04
CA ARG A 144 15.38 -0.61 -12.15
C ARG A 144 14.79 0.51 -11.30
N ALA A 145 15.62 1.40 -10.76
CA ALA A 145 15.15 2.53 -9.97
C ALA A 145 14.30 3.50 -10.82
N LEU A 146 14.74 3.84 -12.04
CA LEU A 146 13.97 4.66 -12.97
C LEU A 146 12.62 4.04 -13.33
N LEU A 147 12.59 2.73 -13.61
CA LEU A 147 11.34 1.99 -13.84
C LEU A 147 10.38 2.11 -12.65
N LEU A 148 10.89 1.97 -11.42
CA LEU A 148 10.08 2.06 -10.20
C LEU A 148 9.63 3.50 -9.88
N ILE A 149 10.40 4.52 -10.26
CA ILE A 149 9.95 5.92 -10.20
C ILE A 149 8.77 6.12 -11.17
N GLY A 150 8.89 5.64 -12.41
CA GLY A 150 7.81 5.67 -13.40
C GLY A 150 6.56 4.94 -12.90
N GLU A 151 6.73 3.76 -12.30
CA GLU A 151 5.63 3.00 -11.69
C GLU A 151 4.94 3.78 -10.56
N SER A 152 5.71 4.45 -9.71
CA SER A 152 5.17 5.28 -8.63
C SER A 152 4.26 6.39 -9.18
N TYR A 153 4.68 7.09 -10.23
CA TYR A 153 3.86 8.11 -10.90
C TYR A 153 2.64 7.50 -11.63
N TYR A 154 2.81 6.35 -12.28
CA TYR A 154 1.72 5.63 -12.94
C TYR A 154 0.61 5.26 -11.95
N ARG A 155 0.97 4.73 -10.78
CA ARG A 155 0.01 4.36 -9.71
C ARG A 155 -0.70 5.57 -9.10
N GLN A 156 -0.09 6.76 -9.14
CA GLN A 156 -0.72 8.03 -8.75
C GLN A 156 -1.57 8.67 -9.85
N LYS A 157 -1.64 8.07 -11.04
CA LYS A 157 -2.35 8.62 -12.21
C LYS A 157 -1.79 9.97 -12.64
N ILE A 158 -0.47 10.12 -12.58
CA ILE A 158 0.28 11.26 -13.13
C ILE A 158 1.00 10.78 -14.39
N PRO A 159 0.30 10.67 -15.53
CA PRO A 159 0.82 9.96 -16.69
C PRO A 159 1.98 10.68 -17.39
N SER A 160 2.04 12.02 -17.33
CA SER A 160 3.12 12.81 -17.92
C SER A 160 4.49 12.42 -17.34
N GLU A 161 4.59 12.41 -16.02
CA GLU A 161 5.80 12.01 -15.27
C GLU A 161 6.10 10.53 -15.46
N ALA A 162 5.10 9.67 -15.35
CA ALA A 162 5.29 8.23 -15.57
C ALA A 162 5.88 7.95 -16.95
N ALA A 163 5.33 8.57 -17.99
CA ALA A 163 5.79 8.41 -19.36
C ALA A 163 7.22 8.95 -19.56
N TYR A 164 7.63 10.00 -18.85
CA TYR A 164 8.99 10.53 -18.88
C TYR A 164 10.00 9.48 -18.39
N TYR A 165 9.81 8.92 -17.19
CA TYR A 165 10.73 7.93 -16.64
C TYR A 165 10.74 6.61 -17.42
N PHE A 166 9.60 6.17 -17.95
CA PHE A 166 9.58 4.99 -18.81
C PHE A 166 10.33 5.22 -20.13
N ARG A 167 10.28 6.42 -20.72
CA ARG A 167 11.10 6.74 -21.90
C ARG A 167 12.59 6.70 -21.60
N GLN A 168 13.02 7.26 -20.46
CA GLN A 168 14.42 7.17 -20.04
C GLN A 168 14.90 5.72 -19.94
N VAL A 169 14.12 4.81 -19.36
CA VAL A 169 14.48 3.38 -19.31
C VAL A 169 14.61 2.79 -20.71
N ILE A 170 13.72 3.14 -21.64
CA ILE A 170 13.75 2.63 -23.03
C ILE A 170 15.00 3.12 -23.78
N GLU A 171 15.41 4.36 -23.54
CA GLU A 171 16.51 5.05 -24.24
C GLU A 171 17.89 4.74 -23.63
N GLU A 172 18.02 4.83 -22.31
CA GLU A 172 19.31 4.75 -21.60
C GLU A 172 19.74 3.31 -21.25
N CYS A 173 18.78 2.42 -20.98
CA CYS A 173 19.11 1.07 -20.52
C CYS A 173 19.54 0.17 -21.68
N ARG A 174 20.42 -0.80 -21.44
CA ARG A 174 20.82 -1.80 -22.45
C ARG A 174 20.06 -3.12 -22.30
N ASP A 175 19.60 -3.42 -21.10
CA ASP A 175 18.88 -4.65 -20.77
C ASP A 175 17.52 -4.72 -21.51
N PRO A 176 17.33 -5.69 -22.42
CA PRO A 176 16.09 -5.87 -23.16
C PRO A 176 14.88 -6.10 -22.25
N GLU A 177 15.05 -6.76 -21.10
CA GLU A 177 13.96 -7.05 -20.19
C GLU A 177 13.40 -5.76 -19.59
N MET A 178 14.29 -4.87 -19.11
CA MET A 178 13.93 -3.55 -18.59
C MET A 178 13.25 -2.67 -19.65
N LYS A 179 13.75 -2.70 -20.90
CA LYS A 179 13.10 -1.99 -22.02
C LYS A 179 11.69 -2.51 -22.28
N ASN A 180 11.50 -3.82 -22.27
CA ASN A 180 10.20 -4.43 -22.51
C ASN A 180 9.19 -4.06 -21.39
N MET A 181 9.62 -4.08 -20.12
CA MET A 181 8.81 -3.62 -18.99
C MET A 181 8.40 -2.14 -19.15
N ALA A 182 9.37 -1.28 -19.48
CA ALA A 182 9.12 0.15 -19.68
C ALA A 182 8.22 0.42 -20.89
N CYS A 183 8.39 -0.29 -22.01
CA CYS A 183 7.49 -0.23 -23.17
C CYS A 183 6.07 -0.64 -22.79
N TYR A 184 5.91 -1.74 -22.04
CA TYR A 184 4.61 -2.21 -21.58
C TYR A 184 3.92 -1.16 -20.71
N ARG A 185 4.63 -0.60 -19.72
CA ARG A 185 4.08 0.45 -18.85
C ARG A 185 3.85 1.78 -19.55
N LEU A 186 4.70 2.17 -20.49
CA LEU A 186 4.48 3.36 -21.31
C LEU A 186 3.23 3.20 -22.19
N GLY A 187 2.99 2.00 -22.72
CA GLY A 187 1.75 1.67 -23.45
C GLY A 187 0.52 1.86 -22.57
N TRP A 188 0.53 1.33 -21.35
CA TRP A 188 -0.54 1.54 -20.36
C TRP A 188 -0.72 3.00 -19.97
N THR A 189 0.38 3.73 -19.79
CA THR A 189 0.35 5.16 -19.49
C THR A 189 -0.33 5.94 -20.62
N ARG A 190 0.00 5.63 -21.88
CA ARG A 190 -0.64 6.23 -23.07
C ARG A 190 -2.12 5.86 -23.18
N LEU A 191 -2.51 4.64 -22.79
CA LEU A 191 -3.94 4.28 -22.68
C LEU A 191 -4.65 5.12 -21.61
N GLN A 192 -4.01 5.41 -20.47
CA GLN A 192 -4.59 6.26 -19.43
C GLN A 192 -4.84 7.70 -19.93
N GLU A 193 -3.98 8.20 -20.81
CA GLU A 193 -4.12 9.50 -21.48
C GLU A 193 -5.13 9.50 -22.64
N GLY A 194 -5.67 8.33 -23.03
CA GLY A 194 -6.55 8.21 -24.20
C GLY A 194 -5.80 8.30 -25.55
N ARG A 195 -4.48 8.16 -25.56
CA ARG A 195 -3.64 8.16 -26.76
C ARG A 195 -3.57 6.76 -27.35
N TRP A 196 -4.71 6.29 -27.87
CA TRP A 196 -4.93 4.90 -28.29
C TRP A 196 -3.92 4.41 -29.34
N ARG A 197 -3.67 5.21 -30.39
CA ARG A 197 -2.72 4.87 -31.46
C ARG A 197 -1.30 4.73 -30.96
N GLU A 198 -0.86 5.70 -30.17
CA GLU A 198 0.49 5.71 -29.61
C GLU A 198 0.68 4.57 -28.63
N ALA A 199 -0.32 4.29 -27.80
CA ALA A 199 -0.30 3.12 -26.92
C ALA A 199 -0.10 1.83 -27.73
N SER A 200 -0.88 1.65 -28.81
CA SER A 200 -0.74 0.49 -29.71
C SER A 200 0.66 0.36 -30.29
N GLY A 201 1.22 1.45 -30.84
CA GLY A 201 2.59 1.47 -31.34
C GLY A 201 3.62 1.13 -30.26
N THR A 202 3.40 1.56 -29.02
CA THR A 202 4.29 1.26 -27.89
C THR A 202 4.27 -0.21 -27.50
N PHE A 203 3.07 -0.79 -27.39
CA PHE A 203 2.93 -2.20 -27.05
C PHE A 203 3.57 -3.11 -28.11
N ARG A 204 3.49 -2.74 -29.39
CA ARG A 204 4.16 -3.49 -30.48
C ARG A 204 5.69 -3.48 -30.40
N ARG A 205 6.29 -2.58 -29.62
CA ARG A 205 7.75 -2.54 -29.40
C ARG A 205 8.23 -3.54 -28.36
N VAL A 206 7.31 -4.18 -27.62
CA VAL A 206 7.66 -5.28 -26.71
C VAL A 206 8.15 -6.46 -27.55
N GLY A 207 9.36 -6.95 -27.27
CA GLY A 207 9.99 -8.02 -28.05
C GLY A 207 9.38 -9.40 -27.80
N LYS A 208 9.47 -10.29 -28.80
CA LYS A 208 8.90 -11.67 -28.78
C LYS A 208 9.37 -12.54 -27.61
N GLY A 209 10.60 -12.35 -27.14
CA GLY A 209 11.14 -13.09 -25.99
C GLY A 209 10.68 -12.56 -24.63
N SER A 210 9.88 -11.49 -24.61
CA SER A 210 9.36 -10.91 -23.37
C SER A 210 8.16 -11.71 -22.85
N PRO A 211 8.07 -11.94 -21.53
CA PRO A 211 6.83 -12.37 -20.89
C PRO A 211 5.61 -11.52 -21.30
N PHE A 212 5.82 -10.23 -21.53
CA PHE A 212 4.73 -9.30 -21.86
C PHE A 212 4.29 -9.35 -23.32
N TYR A 213 4.94 -10.10 -24.20
CA TYR A 213 4.73 -10.02 -25.65
C TYR A 213 3.28 -10.29 -26.06
N GLU A 214 2.71 -11.43 -25.64
CA GLU A 214 1.34 -11.82 -25.97
C GLU A 214 0.31 -10.83 -25.40
N SER A 215 0.53 -10.40 -24.15
CA SER A 215 -0.29 -9.39 -23.49
C SER A 215 -0.27 -8.07 -24.25
N ALA A 216 0.93 -7.59 -24.60
CA ALA A 216 1.15 -6.36 -25.33
C ALA A 216 0.54 -6.43 -26.73
N GLY A 217 0.69 -7.55 -27.44
CA GLY A 217 0.08 -7.77 -28.75
C GLY A 217 -1.45 -7.66 -28.70
N ARG A 218 -2.09 -8.31 -27.72
CA ARG A 218 -3.54 -8.19 -27.50
C ARG A 218 -3.95 -6.76 -27.18
N LEU A 219 -3.24 -6.08 -26.28
CA LEU A 219 -3.51 -4.69 -25.90
C LEU A 219 -3.29 -3.72 -27.07
N ALA A 220 -2.31 -3.98 -27.94
CA ALA A 220 -2.05 -3.18 -29.12
C ALA A 220 -3.23 -3.20 -30.10
N VAL A 221 -3.90 -4.35 -30.23
CA VAL A 221 -5.07 -4.49 -31.11
C VAL A 221 -6.34 -4.01 -30.43
N GLN A 222 -6.60 -4.49 -29.20
CA GLN A 222 -7.82 -4.17 -28.47
C GLN A 222 -7.88 -2.69 -28.08
N GLY A 223 -6.75 -2.11 -27.63
CA GLY A 223 -6.68 -0.71 -27.23
C GLY A 223 -7.02 0.29 -28.35
N LEU A 224 -6.76 -0.06 -29.61
CA LEU A 224 -7.12 0.78 -30.77
C LEU A 224 -8.63 0.97 -30.93
N LYS A 225 -9.45 0.01 -30.46
CA LYS A 225 -10.92 0.15 -30.47
C LYS A 225 -11.39 1.35 -29.64
N GLY A 226 -10.53 1.91 -28.80
CA GLY A 226 -10.76 3.17 -28.09
C GLY A 226 -10.97 4.38 -29.01
N GLU A 227 -10.42 4.38 -30.22
CA GLU A 227 -10.62 5.47 -31.20
C GLU A 227 -12.06 5.53 -31.72
N THR A 228 -12.75 4.38 -31.75
CA THR A 228 -14.11 4.26 -32.28
C THR A 228 -15.19 4.41 -31.21
N ILE A 229 -14.83 4.83 -29.98
CA ILE A 229 -15.82 5.06 -28.92
C ILE A 229 -16.75 6.21 -29.36
N PRO A 230 -18.08 6.02 -29.33
CA PRO A 230 -19.04 7.01 -29.79
C PRO A 230 -19.17 8.16 -28.78
N LEU A 231 -18.23 9.10 -28.82
CA LEU A 231 -18.22 10.27 -27.95
C LEU A 231 -19.29 11.28 -28.37
N LYS A 232 -20.03 11.79 -27.39
CA LYS A 232 -21.03 12.83 -27.58
C LYS A 232 -20.38 14.21 -27.61
N LYS A 233 -20.82 15.11 -28.49
CA LYS A 233 -20.20 16.44 -28.62
C LYS A 233 -20.76 17.38 -27.54
N PRO A 234 -19.93 17.96 -26.65
CA PRO A 234 -20.42 18.87 -25.60
C PRO A 234 -21.11 20.12 -26.17
N ALA A 235 -20.62 20.65 -27.30
CA ALA A 235 -21.22 21.79 -27.98
C ALA A 235 -22.66 21.50 -28.46
N VAL A 236 -22.93 20.28 -28.94
CA VAL A 236 -24.29 19.88 -29.36
C VAL A 236 -25.23 19.81 -28.16
N ALA A 237 -24.75 19.30 -27.03
CA ALA A 237 -25.52 19.30 -25.79
C ALA A 237 -25.85 20.73 -25.32
N GLY A 238 -24.87 21.63 -25.39
CA GLY A 238 -25.05 23.05 -25.08
C GLY A 238 -26.07 23.72 -26.00
N ALA A 239 -25.95 23.53 -27.31
CA ALA A 239 -26.90 24.07 -28.29
C ALA A 239 -28.33 23.54 -28.07
N MET A 240 -28.48 22.24 -27.82
CA MET A 240 -29.78 21.65 -27.50
C MET A 240 -30.38 22.22 -26.21
N ALA A 241 -29.57 22.38 -25.15
CA ALA A 241 -30.01 22.98 -23.89
C ALA A 241 -30.35 24.47 -24.03
N ALA A 242 -29.68 25.20 -24.93
CA ALA A 242 -29.93 26.61 -25.20
C ALA A 242 -31.19 26.86 -26.02
N LEU A 243 -31.66 25.86 -26.77
CA LEU A 243 -32.94 25.92 -27.49
C LEU A 243 -34.09 25.52 -26.56
N VAL A 244 -33.91 24.43 -25.81
CA VAL A 244 -34.94 23.89 -24.93
C VAL A 244 -34.30 23.43 -23.61
N PRO A 245 -34.74 23.96 -22.46
CA PRO A 245 -34.27 23.53 -21.16
C PRO A 245 -34.32 22.01 -20.99
N GLY A 246 -33.20 21.42 -20.60
CA GLY A 246 -33.06 19.98 -20.35
C GLY A 246 -32.77 19.11 -21.57
N MET A 247 -32.90 19.59 -22.81
CA MET A 247 -32.63 18.78 -24.00
C MET A 247 -31.16 18.33 -24.10
N GLY A 248 -30.22 19.17 -23.67
CA GLY A 248 -28.82 18.76 -23.56
C GLY A 248 -28.58 17.62 -22.57
N HIS A 249 -29.39 17.51 -21.51
CA HIS A 249 -29.34 16.38 -20.57
C HIS A 249 -30.00 15.13 -21.15
N VAL A 250 -31.09 15.26 -21.92
CA VAL A 250 -31.69 14.16 -22.70
C VAL A 250 -30.66 13.57 -23.67
N TYR A 251 -29.89 14.43 -24.35
CA TYR A 251 -28.85 13.99 -25.27
C TYR A 251 -27.83 13.05 -24.63
N VAL A 252 -27.56 13.18 -23.32
CA VAL A 252 -26.67 12.28 -22.54
C VAL A 252 -27.43 11.29 -21.65
N SER A 253 -28.72 11.08 -21.93
CA SER A 253 -29.61 10.13 -21.24
C SER A 253 -29.79 10.41 -19.73
N ARG A 254 -29.65 11.68 -19.32
CA ARG A 254 -29.89 12.15 -17.95
C ARG A 254 -31.30 12.74 -17.82
N PHE A 255 -32.31 11.88 -17.92
CA PHE A 255 -33.72 12.30 -17.94
C PHE A 255 -34.19 12.99 -16.65
N ARG A 256 -33.63 12.61 -15.50
CA ARG A 256 -33.98 13.27 -14.22
C ARG A 256 -33.57 14.74 -14.23
N ASP A 257 -32.32 15.02 -14.60
CA ASP A 257 -31.83 16.39 -14.75
C ASP A 257 -32.61 17.16 -15.83
N ALA A 258 -32.91 16.51 -16.96
CA ALA A 258 -33.67 17.11 -18.05
C ALA A 258 -35.06 17.57 -17.58
N MET A 259 -35.76 16.71 -16.81
CA MET A 259 -37.07 17.01 -16.26
C MET A 259 -37.00 18.20 -15.30
N THR A 260 -36.03 18.21 -14.39
CA THR A 260 -35.85 19.32 -13.44
C THR A 260 -35.58 20.64 -14.17
N ALA A 261 -34.71 20.63 -15.19
CA ALA A 261 -34.47 21.81 -16.01
C ALA A 261 -35.76 22.26 -16.71
N PHE A 262 -36.45 21.37 -17.41
CA PHE A 262 -37.67 21.72 -18.13
C PHE A 262 -38.75 22.33 -17.23
N VAL A 263 -39.04 21.67 -16.10
CA VAL A 263 -40.08 22.12 -15.16
C VAL A 263 -39.72 23.45 -14.51
N LEU A 264 -38.48 23.60 -14.01
CA LEU A 264 -38.11 24.83 -13.30
C LEU A 264 -38.05 26.04 -14.23
N ASN A 265 -37.44 25.92 -15.42
CA ASN A 265 -37.40 27.04 -16.36
C ASN A 265 -38.83 27.40 -16.81
N GLY A 266 -39.68 26.39 -17.06
CA GLY A 266 -41.10 26.62 -17.37
C GLY A 266 -41.85 27.37 -16.26
N LEU A 267 -41.63 27.00 -14.99
CA LEU A 267 -42.24 27.67 -13.84
C LEU A 267 -41.76 29.12 -13.68
N PHE A 268 -40.45 29.38 -13.83
CA PHE A 268 -39.91 30.74 -13.73
C PHE A 268 -40.39 31.64 -14.87
N VAL A 269 -40.40 31.13 -16.10
CA VAL A 269 -40.94 31.87 -17.26
C VAL A 269 -42.42 32.17 -17.06
N TRP A 270 -43.21 31.18 -16.63
CA TRP A 270 -44.63 31.38 -16.33
C TRP A 270 -44.84 32.43 -15.23
N ALA A 271 -44.11 32.33 -14.11
CA ALA A 271 -44.20 33.28 -13.01
C ALA A 271 -43.77 34.71 -13.41
N ALA A 272 -42.76 34.84 -14.28
CA ALA A 272 -42.33 36.14 -14.80
C ALA A 272 -43.43 36.77 -15.68
N ILE A 273 -44.01 35.99 -16.60
CA ILE A 273 -45.13 36.44 -17.45
C ILE A 273 -46.32 36.87 -16.59
N GLU A 274 -46.71 36.05 -15.63
CA GLU A 274 -47.82 36.33 -14.70
C GLU A 274 -47.60 37.63 -13.91
N SER A 275 -46.35 37.87 -13.46
CA SER A 275 -45.98 39.08 -12.72
C SER A 275 -46.14 40.34 -13.57
N PHE A 276 -45.73 40.30 -14.85
CA PHE A 276 -45.91 41.43 -15.76
C PHE A 276 -47.38 41.65 -16.14
N GLN A 277 -48.19 40.59 -16.24
CA GLN A 277 -49.64 40.72 -16.50
C GLN A 277 -50.41 41.36 -15.33
N HIS A 278 -49.87 41.31 -14.11
CA HIS A 278 -50.46 41.87 -12.90
C HIS A 278 -49.77 43.16 -12.42
N ASP A 279 -49.11 43.90 -13.33
CA ASP A 279 -48.41 45.17 -13.05
C ASP A 279 -47.32 45.09 -11.97
N GLN A 280 -46.76 43.90 -11.71
CA GLN A 280 -45.66 43.67 -10.76
C GLN A 280 -44.30 43.70 -11.46
N GLU A 281 -43.95 44.84 -12.07
CA GLU A 281 -42.75 44.98 -12.90
C GLU A 281 -41.44 44.63 -12.19
N VAL A 282 -41.30 45.06 -10.92
CA VAL A 282 -40.09 44.79 -10.12
C VAL A 282 -39.93 43.29 -9.88
N LEU A 283 -41.01 42.58 -9.54
CA LEU A 283 -40.97 41.14 -9.33
C LEU A 283 -40.66 40.40 -10.64
N GLY A 284 -41.32 40.77 -11.73
CA GLY A 284 -41.05 40.23 -13.06
C GLY A 284 -39.59 40.40 -13.48
N GLY A 285 -39.02 41.59 -13.26
CA GLY A 285 -37.61 41.88 -13.52
C GLY A 285 -36.65 41.01 -12.69
N ILE A 286 -36.93 40.82 -11.39
CA ILE A 286 -36.15 39.93 -10.53
C ILE A 286 -36.23 38.48 -11.02
N LEU A 287 -37.42 38.00 -11.38
CA LEU A 287 -37.62 36.63 -11.89
C LEU A 287 -36.89 36.41 -13.22
N CYS A 288 -36.94 37.37 -14.15
CA CYS A 288 -36.18 37.30 -15.40
C CYS A 288 -34.66 37.25 -15.15
N ALA A 289 -34.16 38.07 -14.22
CA ALA A 289 -32.75 38.06 -13.87
C ALA A 289 -32.31 36.70 -13.28
N LEU A 290 -33.09 36.15 -12.34
CA LEU A 290 -32.85 34.83 -11.76
C LEU A 290 -32.92 33.72 -12.82
N GLU A 291 -33.94 33.74 -13.66
CA GLU A 291 -34.14 32.74 -14.72
C GLU A 291 -32.99 32.78 -15.73
N SER A 292 -32.50 33.96 -16.11
CA SER A 292 -31.35 34.07 -17.02
C SER A 292 -30.10 33.37 -16.47
N GLY A 293 -29.85 33.50 -15.15
CA GLY A 293 -28.76 32.83 -14.46
C GLY A 293 -28.97 31.32 -14.40
N TRP A 294 -30.19 30.88 -14.05
CA TRP A 294 -30.55 29.47 -13.98
C TRP A 294 -30.48 28.78 -15.35
N TYR A 295 -31.03 29.41 -16.38
CA TYR A 295 -31.01 28.94 -17.77
C TYR A 295 -29.57 28.76 -18.27
N THR A 296 -28.70 29.76 -18.04
CA THR A 296 -27.27 29.69 -18.36
C THR A 296 -26.59 28.54 -17.61
N GLY A 297 -26.91 28.37 -16.33
CA GLY A 297 -26.43 27.25 -15.52
C GLY A 297 -26.83 25.88 -16.08
N ASN A 298 -28.05 25.74 -16.61
CA ASN A 298 -28.53 24.50 -17.25
C ASN A 298 -27.74 24.16 -18.52
N ILE A 299 -27.43 25.15 -19.35
CA ILE A 299 -26.57 24.96 -20.54
C ILE A 299 -25.19 24.45 -20.12
N TYR A 300 -24.56 25.14 -19.17
CA TYR A 300 -23.24 24.74 -18.65
C TYR A 300 -23.27 23.34 -18.02
N SER A 301 -24.36 23.02 -17.30
CA SER A 301 -24.58 21.69 -16.74
C SER A 301 -24.65 20.62 -17.83
N ALA A 302 -25.38 20.84 -18.93
CA ALA A 302 -25.49 19.87 -20.02
C ALA A 302 -24.14 19.57 -20.68
N VAL A 303 -23.34 20.61 -20.93
CA VAL A 303 -21.96 20.50 -21.47
C VAL A 303 -21.09 19.65 -20.53
N ASN A 304 -21.10 19.95 -19.23
CA ASN A 304 -20.32 19.23 -18.24
C ASN A 304 -20.75 17.77 -18.07
N CYS A 305 -22.06 17.51 -18.08
CA CYS A 305 -22.61 16.16 -18.06
C CYS A 305 -22.12 15.36 -19.27
N THR A 306 -21.97 15.99 -20.44
CA THR A 306 -21.43 15.36 -21.65
C THR A 306 -19.96 15.00 -21.50
N HIS A 307 -19.12 15.89 -20.95
CA HIS A 307 -17.73 15.56 -20.64
C HIS A 307 -17.62 14.38 -19.67
N LYS A 308 -18.44 14.36 -18.61
CA LYS A 308 -18.47 13.26 -17.64
C LYS A 308 -18.93 11.95 -18.28
N TYR A 309 -19.95 11.98 -19.13
CA TYR A 309 -20.45 10.83 -19.88
C TYR A 309 -19.36 10.22 -20.78
N ASN A 310 -18.70 11.05 -21.57
CA ASN A 310 -17.60 10.63 -22.46
C ASN A 310 -16.42 10.03 -21.68
N ARG A 311 -16.01 10.67 -20.58
CA ARG A 311 -14.94 10.16 -19.72
C ARG A 311 -15.31 8.79 -19.15
N LYS A 312 -16.55 8.61 -18.72
CA LYS A 312 -17.07 7.33 -18.21
C LYS A 312 -17.06 6.23 -19.28
N LEU A 313 -17.41 6.55 -20.53
CA LEU A 313 -17.30 5.60 -21.64
C LEU A 313 -15.85 5.13 -21.85
N GLN A 314 -14.90 6.07 -21.88
CA GLN A 314 -13.48 5.74 -22.03
C GLN A 314 -12.92 4.98 -20.82
N GLU A 315 -13.33 5.32 -19.59
CA GLU A 315 -12.95 4.58 -18.38
C GLU A 315 -13.52 3.15 -18.39
N ASN A 316 -14.79 2.99 -18.73
CA ASN A 316 -15.43 1.68 -18.82
C ASN A 316 -14.76 0.81 -19.88
N PHE A 317 -14.46 1.37 -21.05
CA PHE A 317 -13.70 0.67 -22.09
C PHE A 317 -12.33 0.22 -21.57
N ARG A 318 -11.56 1.13 -20.95
CA ARG A 318 -10.24 0.80 -20.38
C ARG A 318 -10.30 -0.30 -19.32
N LYS A 319 -11.36 -0.35 -18.50
CA LYS A 319 -11.57 -1.42 -17.51
C LYS A 319 -11.80 -2.79 -18.16
N THR A 320 -12.20 -2.86 -19.43
CA THR A 320 -12.31 -4.14 -20.15
C THR A 320 -10.94 -4.68 -20.58
N LEU A 321 -9.93 -3.81 -20.66
CA LEU A 321 -8.56 -4.19 -20.95
C LEU A 321 -7.91 -4.73 -19.67
N LYS A 322 -7.37 -5.95 -19.73
CA LYS A 322 -6.69 -6.58 -18.59
C LYS A 322 -5.22 -6.18 -18.56
N ASP A 323 -4.80 -5.50 -17.50
CA ASP A 323 -3.38 -5.30 -17.17
C ASP A 323 -2.84 -6.56 -16.51
N GLN A 324 -1.86 -7.20 -17.16
CA GLN A 324 -1.20 -8.40 -16.65
C GLN A 324 0.12 -8.09 -15.96
N PHE A 325 0.57 -6.83 -15.97
CA PHE A 325 1.80 -6.47 -15.28
C PHE A 325 1.47 -6.15 -13.83
N HIS A 326 1.49 -7.19 -13.02
CA HIS A 326 1.58 -7.09 -11.58
C HIS A 326 3.06 -7.08 -11.19
N LEU A 327 3.48 -6.10 -10.39
CA LEU A 327 4.75 -6.17 -9.67
C LEU A 327 4.62 -7.23 -8.57
N ASN A 328 4.65 -8.52 -8.95
CA ASN A 328 4.74 -9.60 -7.98
C ASN A 328 6.22 -9.74 -7.58
N LEU A 329 6.56 -9.04 -6.50
CA LEU A 329 7.91 -8.85 -5.98
C LEU A 329 8.50 -10.07 -5.25
N PHE A 330 7.85 -11.25 -5.34
CA PHE A 330 8.00 -12.30 -4.33
C PHE A 330 8.60 -13.63 -4.77
N ALA A 331 8.96 -13.84 -6.03
CA ALA A 331 9.60 -15.07 -6.48
C ALA A 331 11.09 -14.86 -6.79
N ALA A 332 11.96 -15.44 -5.95
CA ALA A 332 13.38 -15.58 -6.24
C ALA A 332 13.59 -16.99 -6.84
N GLY A 333 13.92 -17.07 -8.12
CA GLY A 333 14.47 -18.26 -8.76
C GLY A 333 16.01 -18.19 -8.72
N ARG A 334 16.65 -19.33 -8.45
CA ARG A 334 18.08 -19.50 -8.13
C ARG A 334 19.03 -18.84 -9.14
N GLY A 335 19.93 -17.99 -8.63
CA GLY A 335 21.12 -17.49 -9.33
C GLY A 335 21.02 -16.02 -9.76
N CYS A 336 21.66 -15.13 -9.01
CA CYS A 336 21.71 -13.66 -9.17
C CYS A 336 20.35 -12.95 -9.08
N GLY A 337 20.12 -12.29 -7.94
CA GLY A 337 18.89 -11.59 -7.55
C GLY A 337 18.22 -10.80 -8.67
N GLY A 338 17.09 -11.32 -9.14
CA GLY A 338 16.18 -10.69 -10.08
C GLY A 338 14.74 -10.87 -9.61
N ILE A 339 13.90 -9.87 -9.86
CA ILE A 339 12.45 -10.00 -9.70
C ILE A 339 12.01 -11.01 -10.77
N VAL A 340 11.54 -12.19 -10.38
CA VAL A 340 10.86 -13.11 -11.31
C VAL A 340 9.36 -12.85 -11.23
N LEU A 341 8.76 -12.53 -12.38
CA LEU A 341 7.34 -12.23 -12.51
C LEU A 341 6.61 -13.47 -13.02
N THR A 342 5.68 -13.98 -12.21
CA THR A 342 4.77 -15.05 -12.62
C THR A 342 3.42 -14.50 -13.06
N PHE A 343 2.88 -15.14 -14.10
CA PHE A 343 1.57 -14.86 -14.69
C PHE A 343 0.45 -15.50 -13.88
N HIS A 344 -0.69 -14.83 -13.82
CA HIS A 344 -1.97 -15.51 -13.68
C HIS A 344 -2.68 -15.43 -15.03
N PHE A 345 -3.08 -16.61 -15.55
CA PHE A 345 -3.78 -16.78 -16.81
C PHE A 345 -5.22 -16.27 -16.75
#